data_AF-A0A5P8WDV3-F1
#
_entry.id   AF-A0A5P8WDV3-F1
#
_cell.length_a   1.000
_cell.length_b   1.000
_cell.length_c   1.000
_cell.angle_alpha   90.00
_cell.angle_beta   90.00
_cell.angle_gamma   90.00
#
_symmetry.space_group_name_H-M   'P 1'
#
loop_
_entity.id
_entity.type
_entity.pdbx_description
1 polymer ?
#
loop_
_entity_poly.entity_id
_entity_poly.type
_entity_poly.pdbx_seq_one_letter_code
_entity_poly.pdbx_strand_id
1 'polypeptide(L)'
;MNIRLMRLIILPLGLISVLLLEMLPFSFARVTAQANNNTSIQRRLSKYSPVKAPYLTPASRGQPVRDVQAALQSLGFYKGSIDGIYGPRTTRAVVAFQRSHRIVGDGRVGALTWQALRSNIAPVRRRRF
;
A
#
# COMPACT_ATOMS: atom_id res chain seq x y z
N MET A 1 5.03 65.89 -33.80
CA MET A 1 5.83 64.67 -33.54
C MET A 1 5.42 64.15 -32.18
N ASN A 2 4.95 62.91 -32.14
CA ASN A 2 4.06 62.37 -31.10
C ASN A 2 4.69 62.21 -29.72
N ILE A 3 3.89 62.60 -28.73
CA ILE A 3 4.13 62.61 -27.28
C ILE A 3 3.96 61.17 -26.75
N ARG A 4 5.03 60.55 -26.24
CA ARG A 4 4.95 59.27 -25.50
C ARG A 4 5.11 59.53 -24.01
N LEU A 5 4.00 59.76 -23.34
CA LEU A 5 3.83 59.62 -21.89
C LEU A 5 2.33 59.68 -21.61
N MET A 6 1.67 58.52 -21.53
CA MET A 6 0.31 58.48 -20.98
C MET A 6 0.17 57.29 -20.04
N ARG A 7 0.01 57.67 -18.77
CA ARG A 7 -0.53 56.87 -17.67
C ARG A 7 -1.88 56.27 -18.06
N LEU A 8 -2.30 55.32 -17.24
CA LEU A 8 -3.70 55.03 -16.93
C LEU A 8 -4.38 54.00 -17.83
N ILE A 9 -4.29 52.72 -17.43
CA ILE A 9 -5.38 51.78 -17.68
C ILE A 9 -5.85 51.28 -16.32
N ILE A 10 -7.01 51.80 -15.97
CA ILE A 10 -7.85 51.46 -14.82
C ILE A 10 -8.19 49.96 -14.90
N LEU A 11 -7.92 49.23 -13.82
CA LEU A 11 -8.38 47.85 -13.64
C LEU A 11 -9.90 47.84 -13.42
N PRO A 12 -10.70 47.10 -14.20
CA PRO A 12 -12.10 46.88 -13.84
C PRO A 12 -12.19 45.83 -12.72
N LEU A 13 -12.57 46.28 -11.53
CA LEU A 13 -13.11 45.46 -10.45
C LEU A 13 -14.40 44.78 -10.94
N GLY A 14 -14.34 43.50 -11.22
CA GLY A 14 -15.53 42.70 -11.50
C GLY A 14 -15.25 41.40 -12.23
N LEU A 15 -14.63 40.43 -11.56
CA LEU A 15 -14.87 38.99 -11.82
C LEU A 15 -14.12 38.13 -10.78
N ILE A 16 -14.76 37.85 -9.63
CA ILE A 16 -14.48 36.63 -8.83
C ILE A 16 -15.14 35.44 -9.56
N SER A 17 -14.90 35.30 -10.86
CA SER A 17 -15.64 34.33 -11.70
C SER A 17 -14.73 33.62 -12.71
N VAL A 18 -13.50 33.31 -12.30
CA VAL A 18 -12.79 32.12 -12.80
C VAL A 18 -12.76 31.09 -11.67
N LEU A 19 -13.97 30.79 -11.20
CA LEU A 19 -14.34 29.60 -10.44
C LEU A 19 -14.83 28.56 -11.47
N LEU A 20 -13.94 27.98 -12.31
CA LEU A 20 -14.35 26.77 -13.06
C LEU A 20 -13.26 25.89 -13.70
N LEU A 21 -12.02 26.32 -13.90
CA LEU A 21 -10.97 25.48 -14.50
C LEU A 21 -9.73 25.64 -13.60
N GLU A 22 -9.31 24.72 -12.74
CA GLU A 22 -9.23 23.28 -12.91
C GLU A 22 -9.47 22.56 -11.58
N MET A 23 -10.68 22.04 -11.38
CA MET A 23 -10.81 20.85 -10.55
C MET A 23 -10.37 19.66 -11.40
N LEU A 24 -9.08 19.36 -11.37
CA LEU A 24 -8.64 18.00 -11.69
C LEU A 24 -9.55 17.07 -10.88
N PRO A 25 -10.27 16.11 -11.50
CA PRO A 25 -10.93 15.08 -10.75
C PRO A 25 -9.83 14.34 -10.00
N PHE A 26 -9.64 14.67 -8.71
CA PHE A 26 -8.92 13.83 -7.78
C PHE A 26 -9.53 12.46 -7.97
N SER A 27 -8.80 11.59 -8.65
CA SER A 27 -9.29 10.28 -9.05
C SER A 27 -9.39 9.43 -7.78
N PHE A 28 -10.48 9.61 -7.01
CA PHE A 28 -10.81 8.81 -5.84
C PHE A 28 -11.10 7.34 -6.21
N ALA A 29 -11.16 7.02 -7.51
CA ALA A 29 -11.36 5.68 -8.02
C ALA A 29 -10.29 4.65 -7.57
N ARG A 30 -9.15 5.10 -7.02
CA ARG A 30 -8.15 4.19 -6.43
C ARG A 30 -8.38 3.82 -4.96
N VAL A 31 -9.30 4.50 -4.26
CA VAL A 31 -9.55 4.23 -2.82
C VAL A 31 -10.43 2.99 -2.61
N THR A 32 -11.33 2.68 -3.54
CA THR A 32 -12.31 1.59 -3.37
C THR A 32 -11.76 0.21 -3.77
N ALA A 33 -10.84 0.14 -4.74
CA ALA A 33 -10.28 -1.12 -5.24
C ALA A 33 -9.29 -1.81 -4.28
N GLN A 34 -8.71 -1.09 -3.30
CA GLN A 34 -7.82 -1.66 -2.28
C GLN A 34 -8.56 -2.07 -0.99
N ALA A 35 -9.85 -1.75 -0.86
CA ALA A 35 -10.62 -2.11 0.33
C ALA A 35 -11.10 -3.57 0.30
N ASN A 36 -11.49 -4.08 -0.88
CA ASN A 36 -12.11 -5.40 -1.03
C ASN A 36 -11.11 -6.57 -1.05
N ASN A 37 -9.95 -6.39 -1.68
CA ASN A 37 -8.86 -7.37 -1.75
C ASN A 37 -8.20 -7.56 -0.37
N ASN A 38 -8.01 -6.50 0.40
CA ASN A 38 -7.48 -6.55 1.76
C ASN A 38 -8.38 -7.36 2.70
N THR A 39 -9.70 -7.22 2.63
CA THR A 39 -10.64 -8.03 3.44
C THR A 39 -10.50 -9.54 3.16
N SER A 40 -10.26 -9.93 1.90
CA SER A 40 -10.05 -11.34 1.54
C SER A 40 -8.72 -11.91 2.06
N ILE A 41 -7.64 -11.11 1.98
CA ILE A 41 -6.31 -11.48 2.49
C ILE A 41 -6.36 -11.55 4.03
N GLN A 42 -7.04 -10.62 4.70
CA GLN A 42 -7.26 -10.66 6.15
C GLN A 42 -7.89 -11.98 6.60
N ARG A 43 -8.96 -12.41 5.92
CA ARG A 43 -9.66 -13.67 6.25
C ARG A 43 -8.78 -14.90 6.03
N ARG A 44 -7.89 -14.87 5.03
CA ARG A 44 -6.92 -15.95 4.78
C ARG A 44 -5.86 -15.97 5.88
N LEU A 45 -5.30 -14.81 6.20
CA LEU A 45 -4.24 -14.67 7.21
C LEU A 45 -4.71 -14.90 8.65
N SER A 46 -6.00 -14.68 8.96
CA SER A 46 -6.55 -14.95 10.30
C SER A 46 -6.46 -16.42 10.70
N LYS A 47 -6.40 -17.33 9.72
CA LYS A 47 -6.16 -18.77 9.93
C LYS A 47 -4.78 -19.04 10.54
N TYR A 48 -3.80 -18.18 10.27
CA TYR A 48 -2.44 -18.30 10.79
C TYR A 48 -2.33 -17.54 12.12
N SER A 49 -2.66 -18.21 13.23
CA SER A 49 -2.29 -17.74 14.56
C SER A 49 -0.76 -17.74 14.72
N PRO A 50 -0.12 -16.76 15.40
CA PRO A 50 1.33 -16.76 15.59
C PRO A 50 1.91 -18.09 16.10
N VAL A 51 1.10 -18.86 16.84
CA VAL A 51 1.47 -20.17 17.42
C VAL A 51 1.15 -21.36 16.49
N LYS A 52 0.21 -21.21 15.55
CA LYS A 52 -0.23 -22.29 14.63
C LYS A 52 0.19 -22.07 13.18
N ALA A 53 0.86 -20.96 12.89
CA ALA A 53 1.28 -20.62 11.55
C ALA A 53 2.49 -21.48 11.12
N PRO A 54 2.54 -21.95 9.87
CA PRO A 54 3.67 -22.72 9.38
C PRO A 54 4.92 -21.83 9.31
N TYR A 55 6.07 -22.42 9.62
CA TYR A 55 7.36 -21.76 9.40
C TYR A 55 7.75 -21.85 7.92
N LEU A 56 7.84 -20.71 7.23
CA LEU A 56 8.16 -20.69 5.80
C LEU A 56 9.63 -20.33 5.55
N THR A 57 10.25 -21.09 4.66
CA THR A 57 11.63 -20.92 4.21
C THR A 57 11.66 -20.76 2.67
N PRO A 58 12.81 -20.38 2.07
CA PRO A 58 12.97 -20.32 0.62
C PRO A 58 12.74 -21.64 -0.16
N ALA A 59 12.48 -22.76 0.52
CA ALA A 59 12.07 -24.01 -0.12
C ALA A 59 10.56 -24.28 0.01
N SER A 60 9.84 -23.51 0.83
CA SER A 60 8.41 -23.70 1.09
C SER A 60 7.56 -23.41 -0.15
N ARG A 61 6.42 -24.11 -0.24
CA ARG A 61 5.47 -23.97 -1.34
C ARG A 61 4.03 -24.06 -0.85
N GLY A 62 3.11 -23.71 -1.74
CA GLY A 62 1.67 -23.94 -1.55
C GLY A 62 0.92 -22.72 -1.02
N GLN A 63 -0.26 -22.99 -0.45
CA GLN A 63 -1.21 -21.93 -0.08
C GLN A 63 -0.66 -20.90 0.92
N PRO A 64 0.11 -21.29 1.98
CA PRO A 64 0.68 -20.30 2.90
C PRO A 64 1.63 -19.32 2.21
N VAL A 65 2.41 -19.80 1.23
CA VAL A 65 3.31 -18.94 0.46
C VAL A 65 2.52 -17.97 -0.41
N ARG A 66 1.43 -18.42 -1.04
CA ARG A 66 0.51 -17.52 -1.79
C ARG A 66 -0.07 -16.44 -0.89
N ASP A 67 -0.44 -16.80 0.35
CA ASP A 67 -0.99 -15.85 1.31
C ASP A 67 0.06 -14.78 1.69
N VAL A 68 1.31 -15.18 1.92
CA VAL A 68 2.42 -14.23 2.18
C VAL A 68 2.73 -13.36 0.97
N GLN A 69 2.80 -13.94 -0.23
CA GLN A 69 3.05 -13.18 -1.46
C GLN A 69 1.95 -12.14 -1.71
N ALA A 70 0.68 -12.51 -1.54
CA ALA A 70 -0.46 -11.60 -1.65
C ALA A 70 -0.40 -10.49 -0.60
N ALA A 71 -0.04 -10.86 0.63
CA ALA A 71 0.12 -9.92 1.74
C ALA A 71 1.20 -8.87 1.46
N LEU A 72 2.40 -9.34 1.10
CA LEU A 72 3.52 -8.47 0.76
C LEU A 72 3.24 -7.61 -0.47
N GLN A 73 2.48 -8.12 -1.44
CA GLN A 73 2.10 -7.34 -2.62
C GLN A 73 1.13 -6.23 -2.26
N SER A 74 0.11 -6.51 -1.44
CA SER A 74 -0.81 -5.49 -0.93
C SER A 74 -0.09 -4.40 -0.14
N LEU A 75 0.94 -4.78 0.62
CA LEU A 75 1.78 -3.86 1.40
C LEU A 75 2.88 -3.17 0.57
N GLY A 76 2.99 -3.46 -0.74
CA GLY A 76 3.96 -2.83 -1.65
C GLY A 76 5.39 -3.41 -1.61
N PHE A 77 5.64 -4.48 -0.84
CA PHE A 77 6.95 -5.13 -0.73
C PHE A 77 7.22 -6.17 -1.83
N TYR A 78 6.17 -6.70 -2.48
CA TYR A 78 6.30 -7.75 -3.49
C TYR A 78 5.65 -7.37 -4.82
N LYS A 79 6.42 -7.48 -5.91
CA LYS A 79 5.97 -7.18 -7.29
C LYS A 79 5.96 -8.41 -8.19
N GLY A 80 6.08 -9.61 -7.61
CA GLY A 80 6.08 -10.87 -8.35
C GLY A 80 4.71 -11.49 -8.46
N SER A 81 4.64 -12.61 -9.16
CA SER A 81 3.44 -13.43 -9.26
C SER A 81 3.13 -14.14 -7.93
N ILE A 82 1.85 -14.32 -7.62
CA ILE A 82 1.39 -15.10 -6.46
C ILE A 82 1.30 -16.58 -6.87
N ASP A 83 2.46 -17.18 -7.10
CA ASP A 83 2.62 -18.54 -7.62
C ASP A 83 2.72 -19.61 -6.53
N GLY A 84 2.83 -19.20 -5.26
CA GLY A 84 2.98 -20.10 -4.13
C GLY A 84 4.35 -20.77 -4.05
N ILE A 85 5.36 -20.23 -4.72
CA ILE A 85 6.75 -20.68 -4.66
C ILE A 85 7.57 -19.64 -3.91
N TYR A 86 8.24 -20.05 -2.83
CA TYR A 86 9.06 -19.14 -2.04
C TYR A 86 10.43 -18.93 -2.71
N GLY A 87 10.45 -18.26 -3.85
CA GLY A 87 11.69 -18.00 -4.59
C GLY A 87 12.49 -16.80 -4.06
N PRO A 88 13.63 -16.48 -4.70
CA PRO A 88 14.49 -15.35 -4.31
C PRO A 88 13.76 -13.99 -4.27
N ARG A 89 12.76 -13.80 -5.13
CA ARG A 89 11.92 -12.58 -5.14
C ARG A 89 11.08 -12.48 -3.86
N THR A 90 10.50 -13.58 -3.42
CA THR A 90 9.73 -13.64 -2.16
C THR A 90 10.65 -13.44 -0.97
N THR A 91 11.84 -14.07 -0.96
CA THR A 91 12.84 -13.86 0.11
C THR A 91 13.22 -12.39 0.25
N ARG A 92 13.55 -11.69 -0.85
CA ARG A 92 13.88 -10.26 -0.82
C ARG A 92 12.74 -9.41 -0.27
N ALA A 93 11.50 -9.70 -0.67
CA ALA A 93 10.32 -9.00 -0.17
C ALA A 93 10.10 -9.22 1.33
N VAL A 94 10.29 -10.46 1.81
CA VAL A 94 10.18 -10.78 3.24
C VAL A 94 11.27 -10.07 4.04
N VAL A 95 12.52 -10.08 3.59
CA VAL A 95 13.62 -9.36 4.26
C VAL A 95 13.31 -7.85 4.35
N ALA A 96 12.84 -7.25 3.25
CA ALA A 96 12.49 -5.83 3.23
C ALA A 96 11.36 -5.51 4.22
N PHE A 97 10.31 -6.33 4.23
CA PHE A 97 9.20 -6.20 5.16
C PHE A 97 9.63 -6.38 6.62
N GLN A 98 10.46 -7.39 6.91
CA GLN A 98 10.97 -7.63 8.26
C GLN A 98 11.78 -6.42 8.76
N ARG A 99 12.69 -5.90 7.94
CA ARG A 99 13.50 -4.72 8.28
C ARG A 99 12.63 -3.48 8.53
N SER A 100 11.60 -3.25 7.71
CA SER A 100 10.68 -2.11 7.93
C SER A 100 9.88 -2.22 9.23
N HIS A 101 9.73 -3.45 9.76
CA HIS A 101 9.03 -3.74 11.02
C HIS A 101 9.97 -4.05 12.19
N ARG A 102 11.28 -3.75 12.06
CA ARG A 102 12.30 -4.01 13.09
C ARG A 102 12.38 -5.48 13.53
N ILE A 103 12.04 -6.39 12.63
CA ILE A 103 12.24 -7.83 12.78
C ILE A 103 13.59 -8.18 12.13
N VAL A 104 14.27 -9.20 12.66
CA VAL A 104 15.49 -9.73 12.03
C VAL A 104 15.18 -10.12 10.59
N GLY A 105 15.90 -9.52 9.64
CA GLY A 105 15.71 -9.71 8.20
C GLY A 105 16.31 -11.01 7.69
N ASP A 106 15.90 -12.16 8.25
CA ASP A 106 16.40 -13.49 7.91
C ASP A 106 15.74 -14.08 6.64
N GLY A 107 14.70 -13.43 6.14
CA GLY A 107 13.98 -13.85 4.94
C GLY A 107 13.14 -15.10 5.14
N ARG A 108 12.81 -15.46 6.39
CA ARG A 108 11.97 -16.60 6.77
C ARG A 108 10.71 -16.12 7.51
N VAL A 109 9.58 -16.78 7.29
CA VAL A 109 8.32 -16.34 7.90
C VAL A 109 8.03 -17.17 9.15
N GLY A 110 8.44 -16.63 10.29
CA GLY A 110 8.09 -17.16 11.62
C GLY A 110 6.94 -16.40 12.28
N ALA A 111 6.65 -16.75 13.54
CA ALA A 111 5.53 -16.21 14.33
C ALA A 111 5.44 -14.66 14.30
N LEU A 112 6.57 -13.99 14.52
CA LEU A 112 6.64 -12.51 14.51
C LEU A 112 6.32 -11.93 13.14
N THR A 113 6.78 -12.58 12.06
CA THR A 113 6.51 -12.11 10.69
C THR A 113 5.03 -12.31 10.34
N TRP A 114 4.44 -13.45 10.71
CA TRP A 114 3.00 -13.69 10.55
C TRP A 114 2.14 -12.69 11.30
N GLN A 115 2.51 -12.37 12.55
CA GLN A 115 1.82 -11.36 13.35
C GLN A 115 1.89 -9.99 12.67
N ALA A 116 3.08 -9.57 12.24
CA ALA A 116 3.26 -8.29 11.57
C ALA A 116 2.45 -8.21 10.27
N LEU A 117 2.43 -9.26 9.44
CA LEU A 117 1.63 -9.29 8.21
C LEU A 117 0.13 -9.11 8.52
N ARG A 118 -0.38 -9.81 9.54
CA ARG A 118 -1.78 -9.69 9.96
C ARG A 118 -2.13 -8.29 10.45
N SER A 119 -1.28 -7.70 11.29
CA SER A 119 -1.53 -6.38 11.88
C SER A 119 -1.54 -5.26 10.83
N ASN A 120 -0.73 -5.38 9.78
CA ASN A 120 -0.61 -4.34 8.74
C ASN A 120 -1.59 -4.52 7.59
N ILE A 121 -2.22 -5.69 7.47
CA ILE A 121 -3.28 -5.94 6.50
C ILE A 121 -4.67 -5.77 7.11
N ALA A 122 -4.77 -5.71 8.44
CA ALA A 122 -6.02 -5.45 9.16
C ALA A 122 -6.69 -4.15 8.70
N PRO A 123 -8.04 -4.08 8.69
CA PRO A 123 -8.72 -2.86 8.30
C PRO A 123 -8.32 -1.78 9.30
N VAL A 124 -7.95 -0.60 8.79
CA VAL A 124 -7.56 0.56 9.60
C VAL A 124 -8.51 0.64 10.78
N ARG A 125 -8.03 0.27 11.97
CA ARG A 125 -8.84 0.34 13.18
C ARG A 125 -8.99 1.83 13.40
N ARG A 126 -10.09 2.42 12.94
CA ARG A 126 -10.38 3.83 13.19
C ARG A 126 -10.28 3.97 14.70
N ARG A 127 -9.21 4.60 15.20
CA ARG A 127 -9.18 5.07 16.57
C ARG A 127 -10.30 6.11 16.60
N ARG A 128 -11.45 5.71 17.13
CA ARG A 128 -12.47 6.67 17.54
C ARG A 128 -11.80 7.45 18.67
N PHE A 129 -11.51 8.71 18.38
CA PHE A 129 -11.20 9.70 19.41
C PHE A 129 -12.51 10.08 20.09
#